data_AF-W4RGS7-F1
#
_entry.id   AF-W4RGS7-F1
#
_cell.length_a   1.000
_cell.length_b   1.000
_cell.length_c   1.000
_cell.angle_alpha   90.00
_cell.angle_beta   90.00
_cell.angle_gamma   90.00
#
_symmetry.space_group_name_H-M   'P 1'
#
loop_
_entity.id
_entity.type
_entity.pdbx_description
1 polymer ?
#
loop_
_entity_poly.entity_id
_entity_poly.type
_entity_poly.pdbx_seq_one_letter_code
_entity_poly.pdbx_strand_id
1 'polypeptide(L)'
;MDAIPFRFFKENVMTTDAEKSFHDIRLNREEEIYIQLNFHASNKAHQFAAVLEENPYVPGQLQISESDKMVAERFLEESIQKFQKDKLLTMIDEALDSQDQEAFEHLTEQLKRLGAVNSL
;
A
#
# COMPACT_ATOMS: atom_id res chain seq x y z
N MET A 1 -4.19 18.26 5.74
CA MET A 1 -3.04 17.79 4.95
C MET A 1 -2.78 18.87 3.90
N ASP A 2 -1.95 19.86 4.23
CA ASP A 2 -1.55 20.94 3.31
C ASP A 2 -0.39 20.47 2.41
N ALA A 3 -0.64 19.45 1.58
CA ALA A 3 0.35 19.02 0.60
C ALA A 3 0.26 19.93 -0.63
N ILE A 4 1.41 20.47 -1.08
CA ILE A 4 1.47 21.23 -2.33
C ILE A 4 1.00 20.32 -3.47
N PRO A 5 0.00 20.73 -4.27
CA PRO A 5 -0.67 19.84 -5.23
C PRO A 5 0.22 19.43 -6.41
N PHE A 6 1.23 20.24 -6.73
CA PHE A 6 2.11 20.03 -7.87
C PHE A 6 3.53 20.53 -7.60
N ARG A 7 4.52 19.74 -8.01
CA ARG A 7 5.93 20.12 -8.04
C ARG A 7 6.58 19.52 -9.27
N PHE A 8 7.41 20.32 -9.93
CA PHE A 8 8.24 19.90 -11.05
C PHE A 8 9.69 20.25 -10.76
N PHE A 9 10.57 19.27 -10.95
CA PHE A 9 12.00 19.37 -10.75
C PHE A 9 12.69 19.15 -12.10
N LYS A 10 13.49 20.12 -12.53
CA LYS A 10 14.36 20.01 -13.69
C LYS A 10 15.75 20.51 -13.31
N GLU A 11 16.70 19.60 -13.23
CA GLU A 11 18.06 19.89 -12.76
C GLU A 11 18.06 20.68 -11.43
N ASN A 12 18.46 21.96 -11.45
CA ASN A 12 18.52 22.84 -10.29
C ASN A 12 17.27 23.72 -10.11
N VAL A 13 16.27 23.58 -10.97
CA VAL A 13 15.05 24.40 -10.95
C VAL A 13 13.88 23.58 -10.38
N MET A 14 13.24 24.15 -9.35
CA MET A 14 11.97 23.66 -8.81
C MET A 14 10.88 24.69 -9.10
N THR A 15 9.74 24.24 -9.64
CA THR A 15 8.56 25.07 -9.83
C THR A 15 7.30 24.36 -9.33
N THR A 16 6.33 25.15 -8.84
CA THR A 16 4.97 24.71 -8.50
C THR A 16 3.94 25.15 -9.55
N ASP A 17 4.38 25.86 -10.59
CA ASP A 17 3.55 26.32 -11.70
C ASP A 17 3.41 25.21 -12.75
N ALA A 18 2.22 24.62 -12.82
CA ALA A 18 1.92 23.53 -13.73
C ALA A 18 1.91 23.94 -15.21
N GLU A 19 1.56 25.19 -15.54
CA GLU A 19 1.52 25.64 -16.94
C GLU A 19 2.92 25.74 -17.53
N LYS A 20 3.87 26.27 -16.74
CA LYS A 20 5.28 26.33 -17.15
C LYS A 20 5.88 24.94 -17.32
N SER A 21 5.62 24.04 -16.39
CA SER A 21 6.06 22.65 -16.48
C SER A 21 5.48 21.93 -17.69
N PHE A 22 4.20 22.14 -17.97
CA PHE A 22 3.56 21.56 -19.15
C PHE A 22 4.17 22.09 -20.45
N HIS A 23 4.46 23.39 -20.51
CA HIS A 23 5.14 23.99 -21.67
C HIS A 23 6.53 23.38 -21.89
N ASP A 24 7.32 23.21 -20.82
CA ASP A 24 8.67 22.65 -20.88
C ASP A 24 8.66 21.19 -21.34
N ILE A 25 7.82 20.34 -20.73
CA ILE A 25 7.64 18.93 -21.11
C ILE A 25 7.24 18.80 -22.58
N ARG A 26 6.37 19.70 -23.07
CA ARG A 26 5.93 19.68 -24.47
C ARG A 26 7.07 19.95 -25.44
N LEU A 27 8.05 20.76 -25.04
CA LEU A 27 9.21 21.14 -25.85
C LEU A 27 10.31 20.07 -25.80
N ASN A 28 10.50 19.45 -24.64
CA ASN A 28 11.58 18.49 -24.37
C ASN A 28 11.06 17.04 -24.30
N ARG A 29 10.49 16.55 -25.40
CA ARG A 29 9.82 15.23 -25.44
C ARG A 29 10.75 14.02 -25.35
N GLU A 30 12.04 14.23 -25.61
CA GLU A 30 13.06 13.17 -25.60
C GLU A 30 13.66 12.95 -24.20
N GLU A 31 13.37 13.84 -23.23
CA GLU A 31 13.82 13.70 -21.85
C GLU A 31 12.93 12.69 -21.09
N GLU A 32 13.54 11.85 -20.25
CA GLU A 32 12.80 10.94 -19.38
C GLU A 32 12.06 11.72 -18.28
N ILE A 33 10.81 11.35 -18.01
CA ILE A 33 9.96 12.02 -17.03
C ILE A 33 9.56 11.02 -15.95
N TYR A 34 9.85 11.37 -14.70
CA TYR A 34 9.47 10.58 -13.53
C TYR A 34 8.26 11.21 -12.85
N ILE A 35 7.20 10.42 -12.68
CA ILE A 35 5.92 10.89 -12.14
C ILE A 35 5.64 10.18 -10.82
N GLN A 36 5.41 10.96 -9.76
CA GLN A 36 4.94 10.46 -8.48
C GLN A 36 3.52 10.95 -8.22
N LEU A 37 2.62 10.03 -7.90
CA LEU A 37 1.24 10.34 -7.52
C LEU A 37 1.03 10.08 -6.03
N ASN A 38 0.60 11.11 -5.30
CA ASN A 38 0.29 11.03 -3.88
C ASN A 38 -1.22 11.02 -3.69
N PHE A 39 -1.80 9.87 -3.35
CA PHE A 39 -3.23 9.73 -3.10
C PHE A 39 -3.48 8.75 -1.94
N HIS A 40 -4.65 8.88 -1.31
CA HIS A 40 -5.05 8.00 -0.22
C HIS A 40 -5.22 6.56 -0.71
N ALA A 41 -4.72 5.59 0.05
CA ALA A 41 -4.78 4.16 -0.25
C ALA A 41 -4.01 3.72 -1.52
N SER A 42 -2.92 4.42 -1.88
CA SER A 42 -2.03 4.02 -2.99
C SER A 42 -1.50 2.58 -2.86
N ASN A 43 -1.28 2.10 -1.64
CA ASN A 43 -0.88 0.72 -1.35
C ASN A 43 -1.99 -0.34 -1.59
N LYS A 44 -3.26 0.06 -1.75
CA LYS A 44 -4.38 -0.84 -2.04
C LYS A 44 -4.74 -0.87 -3.54
N ALA A 45 -4.22 0.07 -4.33
CA ALA A 45 -4.48 0.17 -5.74
C ALA A 45 -3.52 -0.74 -6.53
N HIS A 46 -3.95 -1.97 -6.81
CA HIS A 46 -3.16 -2.97 -7.54
C HIS A 46 -2.69 -2.47 -8.92
N GLN A 47 -3.53 -1.70 -9.61
CA GLN A 47 -3.19 -1.10 -10.90
C GLN A 47 -2.06 -0.06 -10.79
N PHE A 48 -1.99 0.65 -9.66
CA PHE A 48 -0.91 1.60 -9.39
C PHE A 48 0.39 0.87 -9.09
N ALA A 49 0.35 -0.18 -8.28
CA ALA A 49 1.52 -1.00 -7.98
C ALA A 49 2.12 -1.66 -9.24
N ALA A 50 1.28 -2.04 -10.20
CA ALA A 50 1.70 -2.68 -11.45
C ALA A 50 2.48 -1.76 -12.41
N VAL A 51 2.37 -0.44 -12.25
CA VAL A 51 3.06 0.56 -13.11
C VAL A 51 4.22 1.26 -12.40
N LEU A 52 4.58 0.82 -11.19
CA LEU A 52 5.75 1.34 -10.49
C LEU A 52 7.03 0.80 -11.13
N GLU A 53 7.98 1.69 -11.39
CA GLU A 53 9.30 1.38 -11.93
C GLU A 53 10.40 1.74 -10.91
N GLU A 54 11.55 1.08 -11.01
CA GLU A 54 12.70 1.40 -10.16
C GLU A 54 13.26 2.79 -10.52
N ASN A 55 13.58 3.60 -9.50
CA ASN A 55 14.13 4.93 -9.70
C ASN A 55 15.67 4.86 -9.79
N PRO A 56 16.29 5.13 -10.95
CA PRO A 56 17.74 5.01 -11.15
C PRO A 56 18.55 6.13 -10.46
N TYR A 57 17.90 7.21 -10.02
CA TYR A 57 18.55 8.34 -9.33
C TYR A 57 18.51 8.20 -7.81
N VAL A 58 17.94 7.11 -7.30
CA VAL A 58 18.10 6.76 -5.90
C VAL A 58 19.59 6.49 -5.69
N PRO A 59 20.30 7.27 -4.84
CA PRO A 59 21.68 6.97 -4.52
C PRO A 59 21.73 5.53 -4.01
N GLY A 60 22.64 4.69 -4.52
CA GLY A 60 22.71 3.23 -4.27
C GLY A 60 22.87 2.79 -2.80
N GLN A 61 22.64 3.69 -1.85
CA GLN A 61 22.54 3.48 -0.41
C GLN A 61 21.10 3.55 0.13
N LEU A 62 20.06 3.53 -0.70
CA LEU A 62 18.85 2.81 -0.30
C LEU A 62 19.07 1.33 -0.64
N GLN A 63 20.09 0.73 0.00
CA GLN A 63 19.96 -0.69 0.33
C GLN A 63 18.64 -0.73 1.09
N ILE A 64 17.62 -1.38 0.54
CA ILE A 64 16.48 -1.82 1.32
C ILE A 64 17.13 -2.49 2.53
N SER A 65 17.13 -1.78 3.65
CA SER A 65 17.83 -2.27 4.81
C SER A 65 17.14 -3.58 5.16
N GLU A 66 17.86 -4.59 5.64
CA GLU A 66 17.22 -5.79 6.20
C GLU A 66 16.08 -5.39 7.17
N SER A 67 16.22 -4.23 7.85
CA SER A 67 15.14 -3.63 8.63
C SER A 67 13.88 -3.30 7.83
N ASP A 68 13.98 -2.70 6.64
CA ASP A 68 12.83 -2.30 5.81
C ASP A 68 12.11 -3.51 5.24
N LYS A 69 12.87 -4.54 4.83
CA LYS A 69 12.31 -5.84 4.44
C LYS A 69 11.55 -6.47 5.60
N MET A 70 12.14 -6.45 6.79
CA MET A 70 11.53 -6.98 8.01
C MET A 70 10.33 -6.14 8.50
N VAL A 71 10.26 -4.84 8.16
CA VAL A 71 9.05 -4.02 8.36
C VAL A 71 7.96 -4.43 7.37
N ALA A 72 8.31 -4.61 6.10
CA ALA A 72 7.36 -5.01 5.06
C ALA A 72 6.78 -6.42 5.33
N GLU A 73 7.62 -7.37 5.75
CA GLU A 73 7.21 -8.73 6.12
C GLU A 73 6.27 -8.71 7.33
N ARG A 74 6.62 -7.99 8.40
CA ARG A 74 5.73 -7.85 9.57
C ARG A 74 4.42 -7.17 9.21
N PHE A 75 4.46 -6.11 8.41
CA PHE A 75 3.26 -5.41 7.96
C PHE A 75 2.35 -6.33 7.14
N LEU A 76 2.92 -7.15 6.26
CA LEU A 76 2.18 -8.12 5.46
C LEU A 76 1.53 -9.18 6.36
N GLU A 77 2.29 -9.72 7.30
CA GLU A 77 1.81 -10.73 8.25
C GLU A 77 0.67 -10.18 9.12
N GLU A 78 0.83 -9.00 9.71
CA GLU A 78 -0.22 -8.30 10.47
C GLU A 78 -1.46 -8.02 9.61
N SER A 79 -1.27 -7.63 8.35
CA SER A 79 -2.38 -7.34 7.43
C SER A 79 -3.17 -8.59 7.07
N ILE A 80 -2.50 -9.70 6.78
CA ILE A 80 -3.14 -10.99 6.48
C ILE A 80 -3.89 -11.49 7.72
N GLN A 81 -3.26 -11.45 8.89
CA GLN A 81 -3.88 -11.88 10.14
C GLN A 81 -5.13 -11.06 10.46
N LYS A 82 -5.04 -9.74 10.33
CA LYS A 82 -6.18 -8.85 10.52
C LYS A 82 -7.31 -9.16 9.54
N PHE A 83 -7.00 -9.32 8.26
CA PHE A 83 -7.99 -9.64 7.24
C PHE A 83 -8.70 -10.98 7.51
N GLN A 84 -7.94 -12.01 7.88
CA GLN A 84 -8.51 -13.33 8.21
C GLN A 84 -9.41 -13.26 9.45
N LYS A 85 -8.98 -12.53 10.49
CA LYS A 85 -9.78 -12.32 11.70
C LYS A 85 -11.08 -11.58 11.39
N ASP A 86 -10.99 -10.46 10.68
CA ASP A 86 -12.14 -9.63 10.34
C ASP A 86 -13.14 -10.45 9.50
N LYS A 87 -12.64 -11.24 8.53
CA LYS A 87 -13.48 -12.14 7.73
C LYS A 87 -14.18 -13.20 8.59
N LEU A 88 -13.47 -13.85 9.50
CA LEU A 88 -14.06 -14.86 10.38
C LEU A 88 -15.14 -14.26 11.28
N LEU A 89 -14.91 -13.05 11.82
CA LEU A 89 -15.91 -12.34 12.63
C LEU A 89 -17.17 -12.03 11.80
N THR A 90 -17.03 -11.54 10.58
CA THR A 90 -18.17 -11.30 9.69
C THR A 90 -18.96 -12.58 9.42
N MET A 91 -18.28 -13.70 9.16
CA MET A 91 -18.94 -14.98 8.92
C MET A 91 -19.62 -15.54 10.18
N ILE A 92 -19.06 -15.28 11.37
CA ILE A 92 -19.67 -15.63 12.66
C ILE A 92 -20.96 -14.84 12.88
N ASP A 93 -20.93 -13.53 12.60
CA ASP A 93 -22.11 -12.68 12.70
C ASP A 93 -23.22 -13.14 11.74
N GLU A 94 -22.86 -13.50 10.50
CA GLU A 94 -23.79 -14.09 9.53
C GLU A 94 -24.37 -15.44 9.99
N ALA A 95 -23.57 -16.29 10.63
CA ALA A 95 -24.02 -17.56 11.20
C ALA A 95 -25.01 -17.35 12.36
N LEU A 96 -24.77 -16.32 13.20
CA LEU A 96 -25.69 -15.93 14.28
C LEU A 96 -27.02 -15.42 13.72
N ASP A 97 -26.98 -14.56 12.69
CA ASP A 97 -28.17 -14.00 12.04
C ASP A 97 -29.03 -15.08 11.38
N SER A 98 -28.38 -16.12 10.83
CA SER A 98 -29.04 -17.28 10.21
C SER A 98 -29.39 -18.41 11.18
N GLN A 99 -29.07 -18.26 12.48
CA GLN A 99 -29.21 -19.29 13.51
C GLN A 99 -28.52 -20.62 13.17
N ASP A 100 -27.44 -20.57 12.38
CA ASP A 100 -26.65 -21.73 12.00
C ASP A 100 -25.61 -22.04 13.08
N GLN A 101 -26.01 -22.93 14.00
CA GLN A 101 -25.18 -23.33 15.12
C GLN A 101 -23.91 -24.08 14.69
N GLU A 102 -23.99 -24.90 13.64
CA GLU A 102 -22.87 -25.71 13.16
C GLU A 102 -21.79 -24.82 12.53
N ALA A 103 -22.20 -23.87 11.70
CA ALA A 103 -21.32 -22.86 11.14
C ALA A 103 -20.69 -21.98 12.23
N PHE A 104 -21.46 -21.54 13.21
CA PHE A 104 -20.97 -20.73 14.33
C PHE A 104 -19.88 -21.46 15.13
N GLU A 105 -20.10 -22.73 15.50
CA GLU A 105 -19.15 -23.53 16.26
C GLU A 105 -17.84 -23.73 15.48
N HIS A 106 -17.93 -24.07 14.19
CA HIS A 106 -16.77 -24.29 13.34
C HIS A 106 -15.96 -23.01 13.08
N LEU A 107 -16.63 -21.88 12.82
CA LEU A 107 -15.95 -20.59 12.58
C LEU A 107 -15.33 -20.03 13.86
N THR A 108 -15.99 -20.21 15.00
CA THR A 108 -15.45 -19.83 16.31
C THR A 108 -14.21 -20.65 16.66
N GLU A 109 -14.20 -21.94 16.32
CA GLU A 109 -13.02 -22.79 16.52
C GLU A 109 -11.84 -22.33 15.63
N GLN A 110 -12.11 -21.99 14.37
CA GLN A 110 -11.09 -21.41 13.48
C GLN A 110 -10.54 -20.09 14.02
N LEU A 111 -11.39 -19.21 14.54
CA LEU A 111 -10.97 -17.94 15.15
C LEU A 111 -10.09 -18.18 16.39
N LYS A 112 -10.43 -19.15 17.24
CA LYS A 112 -9.63 -19.53 18.40
C LYS A 112 -8.25 -20.07 18.00
N ARG A 113 -8.19 -20.91 16.96
CA ARG A 113 -6.92 -21.43 16.42
C ARG A 113 -6.04 -20.31 15.86
N LEU A 114 -6.64 -19.35 15.14
CA LEU A 114 -5.94 -18.18 14.61
C LEU A 114 -5.33 -17.31 15.73
N GLY A 115 -6.02 -17.14 16.86
CA GLY A 115 -5.51 -16.40 18.01
C GLY A 115 -4.48 -17.16 18.87
N ALA A 116 -4.60 -18.48 18.97
CA ALA A 116 -3.71 -19.32 19.78
C ALA A 116 -2.31 -19.47 19.18
N VAL A 117 -2.18 -19.46 17.85
CA VAL A 117 -0.88 -19.52 17.16
C VAL A 117 0.00 -18.28 17.45
N ASN A 118 -0.59 -17.15 17.85
CA ASN A 118 0.13 -15.90 18.14
C ASN A 118 0.55 -15.73 19.62
N SER A 119 0.33 -16.72 20.50
CA SER A 119 0.66 -16.64 21.94
C SER A 119 1.87 -17.50 22.36
N LEU A 120 2.58 -18.09 21.40
CA LEU A 120 3.80 -18.91 21.58
C LEU A 120 4.95 -18.28 20.80
#